data_AF-A0A7S2J6W1-F1
#
_entry.id   AF-A0A7S2J6W1-F1
#
_cell.length_a   1.000
_cell.length_b   1.000
_cell.length_c   1.000
_cell.angle_alpha   90.00
_cell.angle_beta   90.00
_cell.angle_gamma   90.00
#
_symmetry.space_group_name_H-M   'P 1'
#
loop_
_entity.id
_entity.type
_entity.pdbx_description
1 polymer ?
#
loop_
_entity_poly.entity_id
_entity_poly.type
_entity_poly.pdbx_seq_one_letter_code
_entity_poly.pdbx_strand_id
1 'polypeptide(L)'
;PISSSDGTLASFANDQTPVTKWISISNAITTLTIDLGSATYVWGARILFPSSQVPKTFCLMSSNDDVEYKVEESVRENTITDVNLLARFTARFVRIAFLESTYLVYSV
;
A
#
# COMPACT_ATOMS: atom_id res chain seq x y z
N PRO A 1 7.99 -8.75 -8.04
CA PRO A 1 7.34 -9.55 -6.97
C PRO A 1 6.70 -8.64 -5.91
N ILE A 2 5.59 -9.04 -5.28
CA ILE A 2 4.97 -8.26 -4.18
C ILE A 2 5.23 -8.93 -2.82
N SER A 3 5.54 -8.13 -1.80
CA SER A 3 5.81 -8.57 -0.42
C SER A 3 5.13 -7.65 0.59
N SER A 4 4.88 -8.17 1.80
CA SER A 4 4.39 -7.41 2.95
C SER A 4 5.48 -7.32 4.01
N SER A 5 5.49 -6.23 4.79
CA SER A 5 6.45 -6.09 5.91
C SER A 5 6.15 -6.99 7.11
N ASP A 6 4.94 -7.53 7.21
CA ASP A 6 4.50 -8.38 8.31
C ASP A 6 4.56 -9.88 7.98
N GLY A 7 5.08 -10.24 6.79
CA GLY A 7 5.27 -11.63 6.36
C GLY A 7 3.99 -12.33 5.86
N THR A 8 2.85 -11.64 5.83
CA THR A 8 1.60 -12.18 5.29
C THR A 8 1.64 -12.30 3.76
N LEU A 9 0.82 -13.18 3.20
CA LEU A 9 0.80 -13.40 1.75
C LEU A 9 0.26 -12.18 0.99
N ALA A 10 1.17 -11.41 0.40
CA ALA A 10 0.86 -10.17 -0.32
C ALA A 10 0.34 -10.36 -1.75
N SER A 11 0.42 -11.57 -2.31
CA SER A 11 0.04 -11.83 -3.71
C SER A 11 -1.42 -11.48 -4.00
N PHE A 12 -2.31 -11.59 -3.01
CA PHE A 12 -3.72 -11.21 -3.14
C PHE A 12 -3.97 -9.71 -3.26
N ALA A 13 -2.95 -8.86 -3.08
CA ALA A 13 -3.07 -7.43 -3.38
C ALA A 13 -2.78 -7.09 -4.86
N ASN A 14 -2.25 -8.05 -5.64
CA ASN A 14 -1.81 -7.81 -7.01
C ASN A 14 -2.12 -9.00 -7.96
N ASP A 15 -3.21 -9.72 -7.69
CA ASP A 15 -3.66 -10.89 -8.47
C ASP A 15 -4.74 -10.54 -9.51
N GLN A 16 -5.04 -9.25 -9.70
CA GLN A 16 -5.99 -8.71 -10.68
C GLN A 16 -7.44 -9.19 -10.49
N THR A 17 -7.80 -9.65 -9.28
CA THR A 17 -9.16 -10.06 -8.94
C THR A 17 -9.70 -9.21 -7.79
N PRO A 18 -10.99 -8.83 -7.82
CA PRO A 18 -11.64 -8.11 -6.72
C PRO A 18 -12.12 -9.06 -5.60
N VAL A 19 -11.95 -10.37 -5.76
CA VAL A 19 -12.52 -11.40 -4.86
C VAL A 19 -11.60 -11.69 -3.67
N THR A 20 -10.29 -11.71 -3.93
CA THR A 20 -9.25 -11.94 -2.93
C THR A 20 -8.68 -10.61 -2.46
N LYS A 21 -8.14 -10.61 -1.24
CA LYS A 21 -7.56 -9.42 -0.63
C LYS A 21 -6.39 -9.79 0.26
N TRP A 22 -5.41 -8.90 0.29
CA TRP A 22 -4.40 -8.90 1.34
C TRP A 22 -4.96 -8.25 2.60
N ILE A 23 -4.61 -8.79 3.76
CA ILE A 23 -4.94 -8.25 5.07
C ILE A 23 -3.69 -8.33 5.93
N SER A 24 -3.29 -7.20 6.52
CA SER A 24 -2.23 -7.16 7.52
C SER A 24 -2.68 -7.86 8.80
N ILE A 25 -1.75 -8.56 9.46
CA ILE A 25 -1.94 -9.08 10.83
C ILE A 25 -1.28 -8.17 11.89
N SER A 26 -0.59 -7.12 11.45
CA SER A 26 0.11 -6.19 12.33
C SER A 26 -0.79 -5.01 12.72
N ASN A 27 -0.68 -4.62 13.99
CA ASN A 27 -1.31 -3.39 14.51
C ASN A 27 -0.40 -2.16 14.34
N ALA A 28 0.82 -2.34 13.84
CA ALA A 28 1.77 -1.26 13.55
C ALA A 28 1.71 -0.86 12.07
N ILE A 29 2.51 0.16 11.71
CA ILE A 29 2.74 0.55 10.31
C ILE A 29 3.08 -0.71 9.52
N THR A 30 2.31 -0.96 8.47
CA THR A 30 2.50 -2.11 7.59
C THR A 30 2.71 -1.63 6.17
N THR A 31 3.56 -2.30 5.41
CA THR A 31 3.84 -1.93 4.02
C THR A 31 3.57 -3.08 3.06
N LEU A 32 3.15 -2.72 1.85
CA LEU A 32 3.17 -3.58 0.67
C LEU A 32 4.23 -3.03 -0.28
N THR A 33 5.20 -3.86 -0.67
CA THR A 33 6.29 -3.48 -1.56
C THR A 33 6.23 -4.30 -2.84
N ILE A 34 6.29 -3.64 -3.99
CA ILE A 34 6.33 -4.24 -5.33
C ILE A 34 7.72 -3.97 -5.92
N ASP A 35 8.48 -5.03 -6.17
CA ASP A 35 9.67 -5.00 -7.03
C ASP A 35 9.22 -5.12 -8.50
N LEU A 36 9.48 -4.07 -9.28
CA LEU A 36 9.20 -4.00 -10.72
C LEU A 36 10.26 -4.74 -11.56
N GLY A 37 11.33 -5.24 -10.95
CA GLY A 37 12.43 -5.97 -11.59
C GLY A 37 13.54 -5.07 -12.14
N SER A 38 13.18 -3.87 -12.60
CA SER A 38 14.11 -2.83 -13.04
C SER A 38 13.52 -1.44 -12.80
N ALA A 39 14.38 -0.41 -12.85
CA ALA A 39 13.94 0.97 -12.74
C ALA A 39 12.96 1.29 -13.87
N THR A 40 11.72 1.59 -13.50
CA THR A 40 10.59 1.74 -14.41
C THR A 40 9.94 3.10 -14.16
N TYR A 41 9.48 3.75 -15.24
CA TYR A 41 8.70 4.97 -15.13
C TYR A 41 7.28 4.66 -14.64
N VAL A 42 6.91 5.22 -13.51
CA VAL A 42 5.61 5.08 -12.87
C VAL A 42 4.83 6.38 -13.02
N TRP A 43 3.58 6.27 -13.45
CA TRP A 43 2.65 7.39 -13.69
C TRP A 43 1.59 7.52 -12.59
N GLY A 44 1.50 6.52 -11.71
CA GLY A 44 0.63 6.52 -10.54
C GLY A 44 0.40 5.12 -9.99
N ALA A 45 -0.48 5.04 -9.01
CA ALA A 45 -0.99 3.80 -8.44
C ALA A 45 -2.50 3.88 -8.26
N ARG A 46 -3.20 2.77 -8.51
CA ARG A 46 -4.61 2.60 -8.14
C ARG A 46 -4.69 1.56 -7.04
N ILE A 47 -5.39 1.87 -5.96
CA ILE A 47 -5.51 1.00 -4.80
C ILE A 47 -7.00 0.80 -4.51
N LEU A 48 -7.39 -0.46 -4.38
CA LEU A 48 -8.75 -0.87 -4.04
C LEU A 48 -8.78 -1.39 -2.61
N PHE A 49 -9.63 -0.78 -1.78
CA PHE A 49 -9.85 -1.16 -0.40
C PHE A 49 -11.22 -1.82 -0.22
N PRO A 50 -11.33 -2.85 0.63
CA PRO A 50 -12.62 -3.33 1.09
C PRO A 50 -13.36 -2.23 1.86
N SER A 51 -14.67 -2.10 1.66
CA SER A 51 -15.49 -1.06 2.32
C SER A 51 -15.43 -1.09 3.86
N SER A 52 -15.19 -2.27 4.45
CA SER A 52 -15.05 -2.44 5.90
C SER A 52 -13.64 -2.16 6.43
N GLN A 53 -12.66 -1.90 5.55
CA GLN A 53 -11.23 -1.85 5.87
C GLN A 53 -10.54 -0.72 5.08
N VAL A 54 -11.13 0.47 5.09
CA VAL A 54 -10.55 1.65 4.44
C VAL A 54 -9.51 2.29 5.38
N PRO A 55 -8.22 2.31 5.03
CA PRO A 55 -7.21 2.95 5.87
C PRO A 55 -7.38 4.46 5.84
N LYS A 56 -7.17 5.12 6.99
CA LYS A 56 -7.26 6.60 7.11
C LYS A 56 -6.08 7.31 6.49
N THR A 57 -4.89 6.81 6.77
CA THR A 57 -3.64 7.45 6.38
C THR A 57 -2.71 6.43 5.74
N PHE A 58 -2.27 6.72 4.52
CA PHE A 58 -1.30 5.90 3.80
C PHE A 58 -0.52 6.73 2.78
N CYS A 59 0.64 6.24 2.36
CA CYS A 59 1.47 6.90 1.37
C CYS A 59 1.98 5.96 0.29
N LEU A 60 2.15 6.52 -0.91
CA LEU A 60 2.90 5.92 -2.01
C LEU A 60 4.35 6.36 -1.88
N MET A 61 5.25 5.39 -1.90
CA MET A 61 6.68 5.59 -1.77
C MET A 61 7.43 4.91 -2.91
N SER A 62 8.60 5.42 -3.22
CA SER A 62 9.47 4.95 -4.29
C SER A 62 10.88 4.66 -3.75
N SER A 63 11.56 3.69 -4.36
CA SER A 63 12.97 3.38 -4.07
C SER A 63 13.65 2.72 -5.28
N ASN A 64 14.97 2.86 -5.39
CA ASN A 64 15.79 2.15 -6.37
C ASN A 64 16.61 0.99 -5.75
N ASP A 65 16.71 0.93 -4.42
CA ASP A 65 17.57 -0.01 -3.70
C ASP A 65 16.83 -0.85 -2.65
N ASP A 66 15.53 -0.62 -2.44
CA ASP A 66 14.70 -1.24 -1.39
C ASP A 66 15.16 -0.94 0.04
N VAL A 67 15.99 0.10 0.24
CA VAL A 67 16.48 0.54 1.55
C VAL A 67 15.93 1.91 1.86
N GLU A 68 16.24 2.90 1.02
CA GLU A 68 15.78 4.27 1.21
C GLU A 68 14.53 4.51 0.38
N TYR A 69 13.48 4.99 1.04
CA TYR A 69 12.20 5.25 0.42
C TYR A 69 11.84 6.73 0.49
N LYS A 70 11.51 7.29 -0.67
CA LYS A 70 10.97 8.64 -0.81
C LYS A 70 9.45 8.58 -0.84
N VAL A 71 8.78 9.44 -0.08
CA VAL A 71 7.33 9.63 -0.20
C VAL A 71 7.05 10.42 -1.47
N GLU A 72 6.22 9.84 -2.35
CA GLU A 72 5.78 10.48 -3.59
C GLU A 72 4.39 11.10 -3.44
N GLU A 73 3.47 10.39 -2.77
CA GLU A 73 2.12 10.88 -2.48
C GLU A 73 1.66 10.44 -1.09
N SER A 74 0.80 11.23 -0.46
CA SER A 74 0.21 10.92 0.85
C SER A 74 -1.28 11.18 0.84
N VAL A 75 -2.04 10.24 1.39
CA VAL A 75 -3.47 10.38 1.65
C VAL A 75 -3.69 10.42 3.15
N ARG A 76 -4.53 11.34 3.59
CA ARG A 76 -4.94 11.52 4.98
C ARG A 76 -6.46 11.56 5.06
N GLU A 77 -7.01 11.15 6.20
CA GLU A 77 -8.45 11.16 6.46
C GLU A 77 -9.29 10.46 5.38
N ASN A 78 -8.73 9.42 4.75
CA ASN A 78 -9.39 8.76 3.63
C ASN A 78 -10.71 8.11 4.05
N THR A 79 -11.69 8.20 3.14
CA THR A 79 -13.01 7.57 3.25
C THR A 79 -13.40 6.83 1.96
N ILE A 80 -12.53 6.83 0.95
CA ILE A 80 -12.79 6.30 -0.39
C ILE A 80 -12.14 4.92 -0.53
N THR A 81 -12.86 3.99 -1.17
CA THR A 81 -12.41 2.61 -1.42
C THR A 81 -11.58 2.45 -2.69
N ASP A 82 -11.78 3.28 -3.70
CA ASP A 82 -11.03 3.25 -4.96
C ASP A 82 -10.21 4.54 -5.09
N VAL A 83 -8.92 4.44 -4.77
CA VAL A 83 -8.02 5.58 -4.72
C VAL A 83 -7.05 5.54 -5.87
N ASN A 84 -7.00 6.63 -6.63
CA ASN A 84 -6.01 6.87 -7.68
C ASN A 84 -5.00 7.90 -7.18
N LEU A 85 -3.74 7.49 -7.07
CA LEU A 85 -2.60 8.33 -6.74
C LEU A 85 -1.84 8.67 -8.01
N LEU A 86 -1.92 9.92 -8.45
CA LEU A 86 -1.22 10.37 -9.64
C LEU A 86 0.15 10.92 -9.24
N ALA A 87 1.20 10.15 -9.49
CA ALA A 87 2.56 10.49 -9.14
C ALA A 87 3.51 10.06 -10.26
N ARG A 88 4.46 10.92 -10.63
CA ARG A 88 5.39 10.67 -11.74
C ARG A 88 6.82 10.55 -11.24
N PHE A 89 7.37 9.34 -11.28
CA PHE A 89 8.73 9.06 -10.81
C PHE A 89 9.31 7.83 -11.53
N THR A 90 10.62 7.66 -11.43
CA THR A 90 11.32 6.45 -11.89
C THR A 90 11.85 5.70 -10.69
N ALA A 91 11.44 4.44 -10.53
CA ALA A 91 11.84 3.59 -9.41
C ALA A 91 11.83 2.12 -9.79
N ARG A 92 12.62 1.30 -9.10
CA ARG A 92 12.51 -0.16 -9.18
C ARG A 92 11.48 -0.70 -8.18
N PHE A 93 11.42 -0.11 -6.99
CA PHE A 93 10.53 -0.54 -5.93
C PHE A 93 9.46 0.51 -5.69
N VAL A 94 8.21 0.05 -5.59
CA VAL A 94 7.06 0.87 -5.23
C VAL A 94 6.48 0.31 -3.95
N ARG A 95 6.20 1.18 -2.98
CA ARG A 95 5.70 0.77 -1.67
C ARG A 95 4.47 1.57 -1.29
N ILE A 96 3.46 0.89 -0.77
CA ILE A 96 2.37 1.51 -0.03
C ILE A 96 2.63 1.30 1.45
N ALA A 97 2.72 2.37 2.23
CA ALA A 97 2.81 2.28 3.69
C ALA A 97 1.48 2.74 4.32
N PHE A 98 0.89 1.87 5.14
CA PHE A 98 -0.32 2.13 5.91
C PHE A 98 0.10 2.66 7.28
N LEU A 99 -0.22 3.92 7.56
CA LEU A 99 0.36 4.67 8.68
C LEU A 99 -0.53 4.67 9.94
N GLU A 100 -1.81 4.36 9.80
CA GLU A 100 -2.76 4.29 10.92
C GLU A 100 -3.73 3.11 10.78
N SER A 101 -3.77 2.26 11.80
CA SER A 101 -4.83 1.29 12.04
C SER A 101 -5.80 1.88 13.05
N THR A 102 -6.82 2.64 12.61
CA THR A 102 -7.91 3.04 13.51
C THR A 102 -8.81 1.83 13.76
N TYR A 103 -8.59 1.08 14.85
CA TYR A 103 -9.63 0.20 15.38
C TYR A 103 -10.35 0.90 16.52
N LEU A 104 -11.67 1.06 16.36
CA LEU A 104 -12.56 1.29 17.48
C LEU A 104 -12.49 0.04 18.38
N VAL A 105 -11.89 0.20 19.56
CA VAL A 105 -12.06 -0.76 20.65
C VAL A 105 -13.45 -0.52 21.22
N TYR A 106 -14.40 -1.41 20.92
CA TYR A 106 -15.58 -1.56 21.77
C TYR A 106 -15.22 -2.57 22.86
N SER A 107 -14.96 -2.09 24.07
CA SER A 107 -15.11 -2.91 25.28
C SER A 107 -16.58 -2.88 25.68
N VAL A 108 -17.21 -4.05 25.70
CA VAL A 108 -18.54 -4.29 26.30
C VAL A 108 -18.48 -4.11 27.80
#